data_AF-A0A1H1EXC9-F1
#
_entry.id   AF-A0A1H1EXC9-F1
#
_cell.length_a   1.000
_cell.length_b   1.000
_cell.length_c   1.000
_cell.angle_alpha   90.00
_cell.angle_beta   90.00
_cell.angle_gamma   90.00
#
_symmetry.space_group_name_H-M   'P 1'
#
loop_
_entity.id
_entity.type
_entity.pdbx_description
1 polymer ?
#
loop_
_entity_poly.entity_id
_entity_poly.type
_entity_poly.pdbx_seq_one_letter_code
_entity_poly.pdbx_strand_id
1 'polypeptide(L)'
;MSYESPIKLQKNPLLHIYKLLWSLSDSLFAEIDSFAWTQDWSIERRLSRHVYRNRMFDSLVPCSTCQGVLPDAEEKECRICSGTGHLILIDIPGGDV
;
A
#
# COMPACT_ATOMS: atom_id res chain seq x y z
N MET A 1 39.05 -48.04 4.62
CA MET A 1 38.06 -47.81 5.69
C MET A 1 37.44 -46.46 5.44
N SER A 2 36.16 -46.47 5.09
CA SER A 2 35.38 -45.32 4.60
C SER A 2 34.79 -44.52 5.76
N TYR A 3 34.74 -43.20 5.63
CA TYR A 3 33.80 -42.34 6.36
C TYR A 3 33.28 -41.27 5.41
N GLU A 4 32.38 -41.65 4.50
CA GLU A 4 31.45 -40.69 3.90
C GLU A 4 30.23 -40.62 4.82
N SER A 5 30.11 -39.54 5.58
CA SER A 5 28.88 -39.25 6.32
C SER A 5 27.83 -38.72 5.33
N PRO A 6 26.69 -39.39 5.11
CA PRO A 6 25.61 -38.80 4.36
C PRO A 6 24.88 -37.84 5.30
N ILE A 7 25.18 -36.54 5.21
CA ILE A 7 24.30 -35.51 5.77
C ILE A 7 22.98 -35.62 4.98
N LYS A 8 22.04 -36.39 5.50
CA LYS A 8 20.67 -36.41 4.99
C LYS A 8 20.11 -35.02 5.22
N LEU A 9 19.98 -34.24 4.15
CA LEU A 9 19.28 -32.96 4.14
C LEU A 9 17.84 -33.23 4.59
N GLN A 10 17.58 -33.02 5.88
CA GLN A 10 16.29 -33.30 6.49
C GLN A 10 15.30 -32.26 5.94
N LYS A 11 14.47 -32.66 4.97
CA LYS A 11 13.44 -31.79 4.39
C LYS A 11 12.47 -31.41 5.50
N ASN A 12 12.52 -30.16 5.97
CA ASN A 12 11.58 -29.66 6.97
C ASN A 12 10.21 -29.43 6.29
N PRO A 13 9.19 -30.25 6.56
CA PRO A 13 7.90 -30.15 5.87
C PRO A 13 7.21 -28.81 6.19
N LEU A 14 7.42 -28.24 7.37
CA LEU A 14 6.84 -26.95 7.77
C LEU A 14 7.37 -25.81 6.89
N LEU A 15 8.66 -25.83 6.56
CA LEU A 15 9.25 -24.84 5.66
C LEU A 15 8.65 -24.95 4.24
N HIS A 16 8.31 -26.17 3.81
CA HIS A 16 7.70 -26.39 2.50
C HIS A 16 6.27 -25.85 2.46
N ILE A 17 5.48 -26.15 3.51
CA ILE A 17 4.11 -25.62 3.65
C ILE A 17 4.15 -24.10 3.72
N TYR A 18 5.06 -23.52 4.49
CA TYR A 18 5.21 -22.07 4.61
C TYR A 18 5.52 -21.40 3.27
N LYS A 19 6.43 -21.98 2.48
CA LYS A 19 6.75 -21.48 1.12
C LYS A 19 5.56 -21.59 0.18
N LEU A 20 4.81 -22.69 0.24
CA LEU A 20 3.60 -22.87 -0.55
C LEU A 20 2.56 -21.79 -0.23
N LEU A 21 2.33 -21.52 1.06
CA LEU A 21 1.38 -20.50 1.51
C LEU A 21 1.80 -19.09 1.06
N TRP A 22 3.10 -18.77 1.08
CA TRP A 22 3.60 -17.51 0.51
C TRP A 22 3.37 -17.43 -1.00
N SER A 23 3.66 -18.49 -1.75
CA SER A 23 3.43 -18.50 -3.20
C SER A 23 1.95 -18.32 -3.56
N LEU A 24 1.04 -18.90 -2.76
CA LEU A 24 -0.39 -18.72 -2.92
C LEU A 24 -0.81 -17.28 -2.59
N SER A 25 -0.25 -16.70 -1.52
CA SER A 25 -0.47 -15.30 -1.15
C SER A 25 -0.05 -14.34 -2.25
N ASP A 26 1.18 -14.50 -2.77
CA ASP A 26 1.72 -13.67 -3.85
C ASP A 26 0.84 -13.77 -5.10
N SER A 27 0.33 -14.96 -5.42
CA SER A 27 -0.57 -15.16 -6.56
C SER A 27 -1.94 -14.50 -6.34
N LEU A 28 -2.49 -14.59 -5.12
CA LEU A 28 -3.79 -14.02 -4.77
C LEU A 28 -3.78 -12.49 -4.84
N PHE A 29 -2.69 -11.85 -4.43
CA PHE A 29 -2.57 -10.39 -4.38
C PHE A 29 -1.87 -9.78 -5.60
N ALA A 30 -1.40 -10.58 -6.56
CA ALA A 30 -0.56 -10.14 -7.69
C ALA A 30 -1.11 -8.91 -8.44
N GLU A 31 -2.42 -8.90 -8.72
CA GLU A 31 -3.05 -7.79 -9.44
C GLU A 31 -3.05 -6.49 -8.63
N ILE A 32 -3.42 -6.56 -7.34
CA ILE A 32 -3.48 -5.40 -6.45
C ILE A 32 -2.06 -4.89 -6.14
N ASP A 33 -1.10 -5.79 -5.94
CA ASP A 33 0.31 -5.46 -5.76
C ASP A 33 0.90 -4.75 -6.99
N SER A 34 0.55 -5.23 -8.19
CA SER A 34 0.94 -4.59 -9.45
C SER A 34 0.35 -3.18 -9.54
N PHE A 35 -0.95 -3.03 -9.30
CA PHE A 35 -1.60 -1.73 -9.28
C PHE A 35 -0.94 -0.78 -8.27
N ALA A 36 -0.77 -1.21 -7.02
CA ALA A 36 -0.13 -0.43 -5.98
C ALA A 36 1.29 0.01 -6.36
N TRP A 37 2.08 -0.88 -7.00
CA TRP A 37 3.39 -0.51 -7.53
C TRP A 37 3.27 0.59 -8.59
N THR A 38 2.39 0.45 -9.59
CA THR A 38 2.24 1.48 -10.64
C THR A 38 1.88 2.86 -10.09
N GLN A 39 1.25 2.91 -8.91
CA GLN A 39 0.83 4.15 -8.25
C GLN A 39 1.84 4.64 -7.18
N ASP A 40 3.02 4.02 -7.05
CA ASP A 40 4.02 4.27 -6.00
C ASP A 40 3.43 4.18 -4.56
N TRP A 41 2.48 3.27 -4.35
CA TRP A 41 1.94 3.00 -3.03
C TRP A 41 2.92 2.14 -2.22
N SER A 42 3.03 2.41 -0.92
CA SER A 42 3.75 1.50 -0.02
C SER A 42 2.92 0.25 0.26
N ILE A 43 3.58 -0.91 0.29
CA ILE A 43 2.96 -2.22 0.51
C ILE A 43 3.60 -2.90 1.72
N GLU A 44 2.82 -3.22 2.75
CA GLU A 44 3.23 -4.10 3.84
C GLU A 44 2.62 -5.49 3.63
N ARG A 45 3.48 -6.50 3.43
CA ARG A 45 3.05 -7.87 3.10
C ARG A 45 3.05 -8.78 4.33
N ARG A 46 1.94 -9.50 4.52
CA ARG A 46 1.79 -10.63 5.43
C ARG A 46 1.15 -11.79 4.67
N LEU A 47 1.41 -13.01 5.13
CA LEU A 47 0.99 -14.25 4.48
C LEU A 47 -0.50 -14.29 4.07
N SER A 48 -1.41 -13.72 4.86
CA SER A 48 -2.86 -13.70 4.57
C SER A 48 -3.41 -12.29 4.30
N ARG A 49 -2.58 -11.26 4.33
CA ARG A 49 -3.03 -9.86 4.28
C ARG A 49 -1.93 -8.95 3.74
N HIS A 50 -2.25 -8.17 2.73
CA HIS A 50 -1.44 -7.05 2.30
C HIS A 50 -2.10 -5.74 2.76
N VAL A 51 -1.29 -4.77 3.19
CA VAL A 51 -1.74 -3.42 3.54
C VAL A 51 -1.12 -2.46 2.54
N TYR A 52 -1.96 -1.63 1.93
CA TYR A 52 -1.57 -0.66 0.92
C TYR A 52 -1.76 0.75 1.47
N ARG A 53 -0.83 1.64 1.21
CA ARG A 53 -0.94 3.06 1.57
C ARG A 53 -0.48 3.94 0.43
N ASN A 54 -1.39 4.77 -0.07
CA ASN A 54 -1.08 5.86 -0.99
C ASN A 54 -0.38 6.98 -0.21
N ARG A 55 0.86 7.31 -0.59
CA ARG A 55 1.64 8.37 0.04
C ARG A 55 1.03 9.76 -0.14
N MET A 56 0.23 9.98 -1.18
CA MET A 56 -0.45 11.27 -1.40
C MET A 56 -1.40 11.62 -0.23
N PHE A 57 -1.87 10.62 0.52
CA PHE A 57 -2.68 10.87 1.71
C PHE A 57 -1.90 11.52 2.87
N ASP A 58 -0.58 11.37 2.88
CA ASP A 58 0.27 12.01 3.90
C ASP A 58 0.41 13.52 3.65
N SER A 59 0.14 13.95 2.41
CA SER A 59 0.14 15.35 1.99
C SER A 59 -1.27 15.96 1.96
N LEU A 60 -2.29 15.26 2.49
CA LEU A 60 -3.63 15.85 2.59
C LEU A 60 -3.62 16.99 3.60
N VAL A 61 -4.10 18.14 3.16
CA VAL A 61 -4.43 19.26 4.04
C VAL A 61 -5.90 19.61 3.92
N PRO A 62 -6.52 20.12 5.01
CA PRO A 62 -7.85 20.67 4.94
C PRO A 62 -7.90 21.74 3.86
N CYS A 63 -8.94 21.71 3.03
CA CYS A 63 -9.21 22.77 2.09
C CYS A 63 -9.32 24.09 2.86
N SER A 64 -8.54 25.10 2.49
CA SER A 64 -8.56 26.40 3.18
C SER A 64 -9.92 27.10 3.12
N THR A 65 -10.76 26.75 2.13
CA THR A 65 -12.08 27.36 1.91
C THR A 65 -13.15 26.72 2.79
N CYS A 66 -13.26 25.38 2.84
CA CYS A 66 -14.28 24.70 3.65
C CYS A 66 -13.73 24.12 4.96
N GLN A 67 -12.43 24.27 5.24
CA GLN A 67 -11.76 23.83 6.46
C GLN A 67 -11.93 22.32 6.74
N GLY A 68 -12.05 21.49 5.71
CA GLY A 68 -12.30 20.06 5.87
C GLY A 68 -13.75 19.70 6.21
N VAL A 69 -14.64 20.68 6.34
CA VAL A 69 -16.07 20.44 6.57
C VAL A 69 -16.68 19.96 5.25
N LEU A 70 -17.15 18.71 5.27
CA LEU A 70 -17.93 18.10 4.19
C LEU A 70 -19.19 18.94 3.91
N PRO A 71 -19.78 18.88 2.70
CA PRO A 71 -20.96 19.68 2.38
C PRO A 71 -22.03 19.53 3.47
N ASP A 72 -22.61 20.68 3.85
CA ASP A 72 -23.75 20.73 4.76
C ASP A 72 -25.00 20.12 4.11
N ALA A 73 -26.10 20.03 4.86
CA ALA A 73 -27.35 19.43 4.39
C ALA A 73 -27.97 20.12 3.15
N GLU A 74 -27.42 21.26 2.69
CA GLU A 74 -27.79 21.92 1.43
C GLU A 74 -26.97 21.45 0.21
N GLU A 75 -26.05 20.48 0.36
CA GLU A 75 -25.26 19.83 -0.71
C GLU A 75 -24.45 20.81 -1.60
N LYS A 76 -24.08 22.00 -1.11
CA LYS A 76 -23.20 22.88 -1.87
C LYS A 76 -21.76 22.40 -1.76
N GLU A 77 -21.36 21.55 -2.71
CA GLU A 77 -19.98 21.10 -2.85
C GLU A 77 -19.01 22.28 -2.93
N CYS A 78 -17.98 22.27 -2.08
CA CYS A 78 -16.90 23.25 -2.16
C CYS A 78 -16.20 23.11 -3.52
N ARG A 79 -16.27 24.14 -4.36
CA ARG A 79 -15.71 24.13 -5.74
C ARG A 79 -14.19 23.96 -5.79
N ILE A 80 -13.49 24.30 -4.70
CA ILE A 80 -12.02 24.24 -4.65
C ILE A 80 -11.51 22.81 -4.44
N CYS A 81 -12.15 22.05 -3.54
CA CYS A 81 -11.79 20.66 -3.27
C CYS A 81 -12.80 19.66 -3.86
N SER A 82 -13.71 20.12 -4.70
CA SER A 82 -14.83 19.35 -5.27
C SER A 82 -15.55 18.49 -4.22
N GLY A 83 -15.90 19.08 -3.08
CA GLY A 83 -16.64 18.40 -2.01
C GLY A 83 -15.85 17.41 -1.14
N THR A 84 -14.57 17.13 -1.43
CA THR A 84 -13.75 16.16 -0.66
C THR A 84 -13.26 16.67 0.71
N GLY A 85 -13.38 17.99 0.94
CA GLY A 85 -12.87 18.66 2.14
C GLY A 85 -11.35 18.84 2.19
N HIS A 86 -10.58 18.13 1.35
CA HIS A 86 -9.12 18.08 1.44
C HIS A 86 -8.47 18.34 0.08
N LEU A 87 -7.23 18.81 0.12
CA LEU A 87 -6.36 18.99 -1.05
C LEU A 87 -5.05 18.27 -0.80
N ILE A 88 -4.42 17.79 -1.87
CA ILE A 88 -3.07 17.20 -1.79
C ILE A 88 -2.07 18.34 -1.99
N LEU A 89 -1.23 18.59 -0.99
CA LEU A 89 -0.06 19.45 -1.16
C LEU A 89 0.92 18.76 -2.10
N ILE A 90 1.03 19.28 -3.32
CA ILE A 90 2.10 18.96 -4.23
C ILE A 90 3.18 20.01 -3.99
N ASP A 91 4.27 19.65 -3.32
CA ASP A 91 5.46 20.49 -3.32
C ASP A 91 5.95 20.57 -4.77
N ILE A 92 5.78 21.72 -5.41
CA ILE A 92 6.40 22.02 -6.70
C ILE A 92 7.82 22.49 -6.36
N PRO A 93 8.87 21.71 -6.67
CA PRO A 93 10.22 22.18 -6.45
C PRO A 93 10.49 23.34 -7.43
N GLY A 94 10.62 24.56 -6.91
CA GLY A 94 11.04 25.74 -7.67
C GLY A 94 9.99 26.84 -7.88
N GLY A 95 8.95 26.93 -7.04
CA GLY A 95 8.01 28.06 -7.07
C GLY A 95 8.53 29.30 -6.35
N ASP A 96 9.53 29.99 -6.91
CA ASP A 96 9.77 31.40 -6.59
C ASP A 96 8.69 32.25 -7.27
N VAL A 97 7.88 32.96 -6.48
CA VAL A 97 7.18 34.19 -6.89
C VAL A 97 7.34 35.23 -5.80
#